data_AF-A0A562MKJ6-F1
#
_entry.id   AF-A0A562MKJ6-F1
#
_cell.length_a   1.000
_cell.length_b   1.000
_cell.length_c   1.000
_cell.angle_alpha   90.00
_cell.angle_beta   90.00
_cell.angle_gamma   90.00
#
_symmetry.space_group_name_H-M   'P 1'
#
loop_
_entity.id
_entity.type
_entity.pdbx_description
1 polymer ?
#
loop_
_entity_poly.entity_id
_entity_poly.type
_entity_poly.pdbx_seq_one_letter_code
_entity_poly.pdbx_strand_id
1 'polypeptide(L)'
;MHPAEQFNKAKAQVFSIYNRDGDVPAYKLLEAYRGSLPITAWYGLKAELDFYTKNKDVFTLDPVFDYGIKCDFTGNIDGVNNCRIDITTNLNFKKLKDYDSIQRKDNRKYKIVVMDKDTGKIADIFDLNFPYDNSGEGRMFDIALFMPSSSGNDGLRYDFHQEIITVGTSDPESDNKFITSCTDWYIPDFEYMVSELPEGINIEDEILKHAVFSSTSIEKSTSSRIMACAQPYFNIFNPHTGEGEWITKIYWKHPVVADYLGDYIETDLSDIF
;
A
#
# COMPACT_ATOMS: atom_id res chain seq x y z
N MET A 1 17.39 18.84 -22.25
CA MET A 1 17.72 18.32 -20.91
C MET A 1 16.52 17.54 -20.40
N HIS A 2 16.67 16.24 -20.16
CA HIS A 2 15.57 15.35 -19.80
C HIS A 2 14.99 15.74 -18.43
N PRO A 3 13.67 15.68 -18.16
CA PRO A 3 13.07 16.12 -16.89
C PRO A 3 13.74 15.51 -15.64
N ALA A 4 14.09 14.22 -15.69
CA ALA A 4 14.80 13.56 -14.60
C ALA A 4 16.19 14.16 -14.33
N GLU A 5 16.92 14.54 -15.39
CA GLU A 5 18.25 15.16 -15.28
C GLU A 5 18.17 16.54 -14.61
N GLN A 6 17.12 17.30 -14.92
CA GLN A 6 16.88 18.61 -14.29
C GLN A 6 16.60 18.46 -12.80
N PHE A 7 15.72 17.53 -12.44
CA PHE A 7 15.39 17.22 -11.04
C PHE A 7 16.63 16.78 -10.27
N ASN A 8 17.39 15.85 -10.82
CA ASN A 8 18.61 15.31 -10.21
C ASN A 8 19.66 16.39 -9.95
N LYS A 9 19.87 17.28 -10.94
CA LYS A 9 20.76 18.42 -10.79
C LYS A 9 20.28 19.37 -9.68
N ALA A 10 18.98 19.69 -9.65
CA ALA A 10 18.41 20.53 -8.60
C ALA A 10 18.59 19.89 -7.21
N LYS A 11 18.29 18.59 -7.07
CA LYS A 11 18.48 17.81 -5.83
C LYS A 11 19.93 17.90 -5.34
N ALA A 12 20.90 17.60 -6.20
CA ALA A 12 22.32 17.67 -5.84
C ALA A 12 22.73 19.08 -5.39
N GLN A 13 22.28 20.13 -6.07
CA GLN A 13 22.59 21.51 -5.69
C GLN A 13 21.95 21.90 -4.37
N VAL A 14 20.67 21.56 -4.16
CA VAL A 14 19.94 21.86 -2.91
C VAL A 14 20.60 21.19 -1.71
N PHE A 15 20.89 19.88 -1.77
CA PHE A 15 21.55 19.19 -0.66
C PHE A 15 23.02 19.60 -0.46
N SER A 16 23.72 19.99 -1.53
CA SER A 16 25.06 20.57 -1.42
C SER A 16 25.05 21.92 -0.68
N ILE A 17 24.10 22.80 -1.01
CA ILE A 17 23.91 24.07 -0.28
C ILE A 17 23.50 23.81 1.16
N TYR A 18 22.60 22.86 1.40
CA TYR A 18 22.18 22.50 2.76
C TYR A 18 23.37 22.14 3.64
N ASN A 19 24.26 21.27 3.15
CA ASN A 19 25.43 20.81 3.89
C ASN A 19 26.48 21.92 4.09
N ARG A 20 26.57 22.90 3.18
CA ARG A 20 27.56 23.97 3.24
C ARG A 20 27.10 25.18 4.03
N ASP A 21 25.87 25.62 3.78
CA ASP A 21 25.35 26.93 4.20
C ASP A 21 24.12 26.81 5.14
N GLY A 22 23.60 25.60 5.35
CA GLY A 22 22.44 25.33 6.21
C GLY A 22 21.10 25.31 5.49
N ASP A 23 20.03 25.21 6.28
CA ASP A 23 18.65 25.02 5.85
C ASP A 23 18.09 26.22 5.07
N VAL A 24 18.19 27.44 5.63
CA VAL A 24 17.58 28.64 5.05
C VAL A 24 18.09 28.92 3.61
N PRO A 25 19.39 28.85 3.30
CA PRO A 25 19.88 28.97 1.93
C PRO A 25 19.40 27.84 1.00
N ALA A 26 19.27 26.62 1.50
CA ALA A 26 18.80 25.48 0.70
C ALA A 26 17.33 25.67 0.28
N TYR A 27 16.46 26.12 1.17
CA TYR A 27 15.07 26.44 0.84
C TYR A 27 14.96 27.61 -0.16
N LYS A 28 15.79 28.66 0.00
CA LYS A 28 15.83 29.76 -0.99
C LYS A 28 16.21 29.26 -2.39
N LEU A 29 17.18 28.33 -2.46
CA LEU A 29 17.56 27.73 -3.73
C LEU A 29 16.44 26.85 -4.31
N LEU A 30 15.77 26.05 -3.48
CA LEU A 30 14.62 25.25 -3.90
C LEU A 30 13.49 26.13 -4.47
N GLU A 31 13.17 27.25 -3.83
CA GLU A 31 12.17 28.20 -4.33
C GLU A 31 12.56 28.78 -5.70
N ALA A 32 13.85 29.04 -5.94
CA ALA A 32 14.32 29.49 -7.25
C ALA A 32 14.06 28.46 -8.37
N TYR A 33 13.98 27.16 -8.04
CA TYR A 33 13.62 26.11 -9.01
C TYR A 33 12.12 26.00 -9.30
N ARG A 34 11.24 26.69 -8.56
CA ARG A 34 9.78 26.54 -8.68
C ARG A 34 9.23 26.82 -10.08
N GLY A 35 9.86 27.71 -10.83
CA GLY A 35 9.49 28.03 -12.21
C GLY A 35 10.16 27.15 -13.29
N SER A 36 11.14 26.33 -12.92
CA SER A 36 11.93 25.52 -13.87
C SER A 36 11.71 24.01 -13.74
N LEU A 37 11.34 23.53 -12.55
CA LEU A 37 10.92 22.14 -12.34
C LEU A 37 9.40 21.99 -12.60
N PRO A 38 8.96 20.83 -13.10
CA PRO A 38 7.56 20.45 -13.00
C PRO A 38 7.08 20.56 -11.55
N ILE A 39 5.86 21.04 -11.35
CA ILE A 39 5.35 21.32 -10.00
C ILE A 39 5.38 20.09 -9.08
N THR A 40 5.12 18.90 -9.63
CA THR A 40 5.19 17.63 -8.91
C THR A 40 6.61 17.31 -8.45
N ALA A 41 7.59 17.52 -9.32
CA ALA A 41 9.01 17.33 -9.01
C ALA A 41 9.49 18.33 -7.95
N TRP A 42 9.03 19.58 -8.02
CA TRP A 42 9.32 20.58 -7.01
C TRP A 42 8.76 20.20 -5.63
N TYR A 43 7.50 19.73 -5.56
CA TYR A 43 6.92 19.23 -4.30
C TYR A 43 7.63 17.98 -3.78
N GLY A 44 8.09 17.09 -4.67
CA GLY A 44 8.92 15.94 -4.30
C GLY A 44 10.22 16.37 -3.62
N LEU A 45 10.99 17.25 -4.26
CA LEU A 45 12.24 17.75 -3.69
C LEU A 45 12.03 18.54 -2.39
N LYS A 46 10.92 19.30 -2.31
CA LYS A 46 10.53 19.95 -1.06
C LYS A 46 10.28 18.95 0.05
N ALA A 47 9.55 17.87 -0.21
CA ALA A 47 9.27 16.83 0.77
C ALA A 47 10.55 16.13 1.25
N GLU A 48 11.48 15.83 0.34
CA GLU A 48 12.81 15.29 0.69
C GLU A 48 13.59 16.24 1.60
N LEU A 49 13.62 17.53 1.27
CA LEU A 49 14.32 18.55 2.07
C LEU A 49 13.65 18.74 3.45
N ASP A 50 12.33 18.79 3.51
CA ASP A 50 11.54 18.87 4.74
C ASP A 50 11.84 17.67 5.66
N PHE A 51 11.85 16.46 5.09
CA PHE A 51 12.15 15.23 5.83
C PHE A 51 13.59 15.24 6.35
N TYR A 52 14.56 15.56 5.50
CA TYR A 52 15.97 15.59 5.87
C TYR A 52 16.25 16.63 6.96
N THR A 53 15.75 17.85 6.80
CA THR A 53 15.98 18.95 7.75
C THR A 53 15.54 18.59 9.16
N LYS A 54 14.40 17.90 9.29
CA LYS A 54 13.79 17.57 10.59
C LYS A 54 14.33 16.29 11.20
N ASN A 55 14.81 15.35 10.38
CA ASN A 55 15.05 13.98 10.85
C ASN A 55 16.46 13.44 10.55
N LYS A 56 17.36 14.22 9.93
CA LYS A 56 18.70 13.73 9.54
C LYS A 56 19.50 13.11 10.69
N ASP A 57 19.45 13.71 11.87
CA ASP A 57 20.25 13.26 13.01
C ASP A 57 19.54 12.11 13.74
N VAL A 58 18.19 12.14 13.79
CA VAL A 58 17.37 11.11 14.43
C VAL A 58 17.45 9.78 13.69
N PHE A 59 17.34 9.81 12.36
CA PHE A 59 17.39 8.63 11.50
C PHE A 59 18.75 8.42 10.84
N THR A 60 19.79 9.16 11.25
CA THR A 60 21.14 9.10 10.67
C THR A 60 21.11 9.05 9.13
N LEU A 61 20.44 10.03 8.53
CA LEU A 61 20.13 10.02 7.10
C LEU A 61 21.34 10.42 6.26
N ASP A 62 21.63 9.61 5.25
CA ASP A 62 22.58 9.88 4.19
C ASP A 62 21.83 10.04 2.85
N PRO A 63 21.91 11.21 2.19
CA PRO A 63 21.31 11.41 0.88
C PRO A 63 21.90 10.46 -0.17
N VAL A 64 21.01 9.85 -0.95
CA VAL A 64 21.35 8.95 -2.04
C VAL A 64 21.21 9.70 -3.37
N PHE A 65 22.27 9.66 -4.17
CA PHE A 65 22.31 10.22 -5.52
C PHE A 65 22.49 9.14 -6.60
N ASP A 66 22.51 7.86 -6.20
CA ASP A 66 22.51 6.73 -7.13
C ASP A 66 21.06 6.36 -7.52
N TYR A 67 20.74 6.59 -8.78
CA TYR A 67 19.39 6.41 -9.32
C TYR A 67 19.01 4.94 -9.54
N GLY A 68 19.98 4.01 -9.47
CA GLY A 68 19.75 2.57 -9.63
C GLY A 68 19.12 1.89 -8.42
N ILE A 69 19.12 2.55 -7.25
CA ILE A 69 18.67 1.98 -5.97
C ILE A 69 17.31 2.49 -5.48
N LYS A 70 16.66 3.38 -6.26
CA LYS A 70 15.25 3.83 -6.12
C LYS A 70 14.88 4.51 -4.80
N CYS A 71 15.85 4.93 -3.99
CA CYS A 71 15.62 5.58 -2.69
C CYS A 71 16.23 6.98 -2.67
N ASP A 72 15.73 7.82 -1.79
CA ASP A 72 16.23 9.17 -1.59
C ASP A 72 17.29 9.25 -0.49
N PHE A 73 17.17 8.39 0.52
CA PHE A 73 18.08 8.32 1.65
C PHE A 73 18.39 6.88 2.04
N THR A 74 19.52 6.69 2.69
CA THR A 74 19.75 5.55 3.59
C THR A 74 19.82 6.04 5.02
N GLY A 75 19.41 5.23 5.99
CA GLY A 75 19.49 5.60 7.40
C GLY A 75 19.08 4.50 8.35
N ASN A 76 18.83 4.87 9.60
CA ASN A 76 18.26 4.01 10.64
C ASN A 76 16.80 4.44 10.90
N ILE A 77 15.88 3.53 10.68
CA ILE A 77 14.45 3.71 10.98
C ILE A 77 13.93 2.43 11.62
N ASP A 78 13.16 2.55 12.71
CA ASP A 78 12.67 1.42 13.51
C ASP A 78 13.77 0.43 13.95
N GLY A 79 14.97 0.94 14.25
CA GLY A 79 16.13 0.12 14.65
C GLY A 79 16.82 -0.62 13.51
N VAL A 80 16.37 -0.43 12.26
CA VAL A 80 16.94 -1.07 11.07
C VAL A 80 18.05 -0.21 10.49
N ASN A 81 19.31 -0.60 10.72
CA ASN A 81 20.47 0.07 10.15
C ASN A 81 20.50 -0.04 8.61
N ASN A 82 20.89 1.06 7.95
CA ASN A 82 21.07 1.13 6.50
C ASN A 82 19.80 0.74 5.71
N CYS A 83 18.64 1.11 6.25
CA CYS A 83 17.36 1.02 5.56
C CYS A 83 17.32 2.03 4.42
N ARG A 84 16.81 1.60 3.26
CA ARG A 84 16.50 2.48 2.14
C ARG A 84 15.19 3.19 2.37
N ILE A 85 15.21 4.50 2.23
CA ILE A 85 14.09 5.38 2.52
C ILE A 85 13.77 6.18 1.25
N ASP A 86 12.55 6.01 0.76
CA ASP A 86 12.02 6.74 -0.39
C ASP A 86 10.94 7.70 0.09
N ILE A 87 10.99 8.96 -0.35
CA ILE A 87 10.06 10.00 0.09
C ILE A 87 8.98 10.19 -0.96
N THR A 88 7.74 10.32 -0.51
CA THR A 88 6.64 10.68 -1.39
C THR A 88 5.66 11.61 -0.69
N THR A 89 4.92 12.39 -1.46
CA THR A 89 3.73 13.10 -0.97
C THR A 89 2.43 12.38 -1.34
N ASN A 90 2.52 11.31 -2.14
CA ASN A 90 1.39 10.51 -2.55
C ASN A 90 1.84 9.06 -2.80
N LEU A 91 1.34 8.15 -1.98
CA LEU A 91 1.71 6.74 -2.00
C LEU A 91 1.18 6.00 -3.25
N ASN A 92 0.12 6.51 -3.89
CA ASN A 92 -0.52 5.86 -5.06
C ASN A 92 0.38 5.80 -6.30
N PHE A 93 1.42 6.65 -6.37
CA PHE A 93 2.40 6.63 -7.45
C PHE A 93 3.54 5.63 -7.22
N LYS A 94 3.60 4.97 -6.06
CA LYS A 94 4.62 3.97 -5.75
C LYS A 94 4.04 2.59 -5.98
N LYS A 95 4.81 1.72 -6.64
CA LYS A 95 4.42 0.34 -6.96
C LYS A 95 5.49 -0.61 -6.46
N LEU A 96 5.12 -1.65 -5.70
CA LEU A 96 6.06 -2.60 -5.11
C LEU A 96 6.96 -3.25 -6.18
N LYS A 97 6.41 -3.54 -7.36
CA LYS A 97 7.15 -4.13 -8.49
C LYS A 97 8.38 -3.33 -8.91
N ASP A 98 8.37 -2.01 -8.73
CA ASP A 98 9.49 -1.14 -9.08
C ASP A 98 10.70 -1.33 -8.16
N TYR A 99 10.49 -1.94 -6.98
CA TYR A 99 11.51 -2.18 -5.95
C TYR A 99 12.00 -3.63 -5.94
N ASP A 100 11.26 -4.58 -6.53
CA ASP A 100 11.55 -6.02 -6.47
C ASP A 100 12.98 -6.37 -6.89
N SER A 101 13.40 -5.89 -8.07
CA SER A 101 14.74 -6.18 -8.58
C SER A 101 15.87 -5.73 -7.66
N ILE A 102 15.61 -4.71 -6.84
CA ILE A 102 16.56 -4.13 -5.90
C ILE A 102 16.51 -4.89 -4.57
N GLN A 103 15.31 -5.17 -4.06
CA GLN A 103 15.12 -5.94 -2.83
C GLN A 103 15.66 -7.37 -2.94
N ARG A 104 15.56 -8.00 -4.12
CA ARG A 104 16.11 -9.33 -4.39
C ARG A 104 17.64 -9.37 -4.36
N LYS A 105 18.31 -8.26 -4.68
CA LYS A 105 19.78 -8.22 -4.83
C LYS A 105 20.54 -8.14 -3.51
N ASP A 106 20.06 -7.36 -2.55
CA ASP A 106 20.85 -7.05 -1.35
C ASP A 106 20.09 -7.20 -0.02
N ASN A 107 18.84 -7.66 -0.06
CA ASN A 107 17.99 -7.91 1.11
C ASN A 107 17.91 -6.71 2.09
N ARG A 108 18.25 -5.49 1.63
CA ARG A 108 18.15 -4.30 2.46
C ARG A 108 16.69 -3.94 2.63
N LYS A 109 16.34 -3.56 3.86
CA LYS A 109 14.98 -3.14 4.17
C LYS A 109 14.68 -1.81 3.51
N TYR A 110 13.43 -1.65 3.12
CA TYR A 110 12.94 -0.54 2.34
C TYR A 110 11.68 0.03 3.00
N LYS A 111 11.62 1.35 3.16
CA LYS A 111 10.43 2.06 3.64
C LYS A 111 10.13 3.25 2.75
N ILE A 112 8.85 3.55 2.57
CA ILE A 112 8.38 4.78 1.94
C ILE A 112 7.89 5.70 3.05
N VAL A 113 8.44 6.89 3.15
CA VAL A 113 7.92 7.93 4.05
C VAL A 113 6.95 8.79 3.25
N VAL A 114 5.70 8.82 3.70
CA VAL A 114 4.66 9.68 3.12
C VAL A 114 4.67 11.00 3.88
N MET A 115 5.01 12.07 3.19
CA MET A 115 5.05 13.43 3.71
C MET A 115 3.74 14.14 3.37
N ASP A 116 3.16 14.80 4.37
CA ASP A 116 2.06 15.73 4.15
C ASP A 116 2.58 16.96 3.40
N LYS A 117 2.02 17.20 2.20
CA LYS A 117 2.51 18.25 1.28
C LYS A 117 2.37 19.68 1.83
N ASP A 118 1.41 19.89 2.73
CA ASP A 118 1.02 21.22 3.22
C ASP A 118 1.78 21.58 4.50
N THR A 119 1.97 20.61 5.39
CA THR A 119 2.65 20.77 6.69
C THR A 119 4.13 20.37 6.66
N GLY A 120 4.56 19.60 5.66
CA GLY A 120 5.91 19.03 5.56
C GLY A 120 6.24 18.08 6.71
N LYS A 121 5.24 17.47 7.36
CA LYS A 121 5.41 16.47 8.42
C LYS A 121 5.24 15.07 7.84
N ILE A 122 5.76 14.07 8.54
CA ILE A 122 5.50 12.66 8.24
C ILE A 122 4.02 12.40 8.49
N ALA A 123 3.30 12.00 7.45
CA ALA A 123 1.91 11.54 7.53
C ALA A 123 1.85 10.04 7.84
N ASP A 124 2.73 9.27 7.20
CA ASP A 124 2.80 7.81 7.35
C ASP A 124 4.19 7.27 6.96
N ILE A 125 4.53 6.06 7.42
CA ILE A 125 5.73 5.32 7.03
C ILE A 125 5.29 3.92 6.58
N PHE A 126 5.29 3.71 5.26
CA PHE A 126 4.88 2.45 4.66
C PHE A 126 6.06 1.49 4.49
N ASP A 127 5.98 0.31 5.09
CA ASP A 127 7.05 -0.69 5.07
C ASP A 127 7.05 -1.50 3.75
N LEU A 128 8.06 -1.49 2.90
CA LEU A 128 7.98 -2.27 1.64
C LEU A 128 8.45 -3.73 1.77
N ASN A 129 8.71 -4.23 2.98
CA ASN A 129 9.41 -5.49 3.20
C ASN A 129 8.47 -6.69 3.33
N PHE A 130 7.55 -6.85 2.39
CA PHE A 130 6.69 -8.03 2.31
C PHE A 130 7.54 -9.29 2.05
N PRO A 131 7.31 -10.40 2.78
CA PRO A 131 7.97 -11.66 2.50
C PRO A 131 7.73 -12.11 1.06
N TYR A 132 8.69 -12.83 0.48
CA TYR A 132 8.43 -13.57 -0.75
C TYR A 132 7.56 -14.79 -0.42
N ASP A 133 6.74 -15.21 -1.37
CA ASP A 133 6.00 -16.47 -1.26
C ASP A 133 6.94 -17.68 -1.46
N ASN A 134 6.42 -18.89 -1.25
CA ASN A 134 7.18 -20.14 -1.34
C ASN A 134 7.73 -20.41 -2.74
N SER A 135 7.09 -19.86 -3.78
CA SER A 135 7.60 -19.93 -5.16
C SER A 135 8.84 -19.06 -5.35
N GLY A 136 8.98 -18.00 -4.54
CA GLY A 136 9.98 -16.97 -4.68
C GLY A 136 9.67 -15.94 -5.76
N GLU A 137 8.64 -16.13 -6.60
CA GLU A 137 8.27 -15.21 -7.69
C GLU A 137 7.30 -14.12 -7.21
N GLY A 138 6.48 -14.39 -6.19
CA GLY A 138 5.52 -13.45 -5.64
C GLY A 138 5.84 -13.00 -4.22
N ARG A 139 4.80 -12.52 -3.54
CA ARG A 139 4.82 -11.91 -2.22
C ARG A 139 3.69 -12.43 -1.34
N MET A 140 3.91 -12.38 -0.03
CA MET A 140 2.92 -12.68 1.00
C MET A 140 2.22 -11.38 1.44
N PHE A 141 0.88 -11.37 1.41
CA PHE A 141 0.06 -10.25 1.83
C PHE A 141 -1.05 -10.67 2.78
N ASP A 142 -1.29 -9.87 3.81
CA ASP A 142 -2.48 -10.04 4.67
C ASP A 142 -3.70 -9.49 3.93
N ILE A 143 -4.73 -10.31 3.82
CA ILE A 143 -6.03 -9.99 3.24
C ILE A 143 -7.07 -10.07 4.35
N ALA A 144 -7.94 -9.06 4.41
CA ALA A 144 -9.15 -9.15 5.21
C ALA A 144 -10.22 -9.85 4.38
N LEU A 145 -10.58 -11.07 4.79
CA LEU A 145 -11.62 -11.87 4.20
C LEU A 145 -12.91 -11.64 4.98
N PHE A 146 -13.90 -11.05 4.33
CA PHE A 146 -15.20 -10.78 4.93
C PHE A 146 -16.15 -11.92 4.65
N MET A 147 -16.67 -12.52 5.70
CA MET A 147 -17.59 -13.65 5.54
C MET A 147 -18.95 -13.14 5.09
N PRO A 148 -19.57 -13.81 4.10
CA PRO A 148 -20.93 -13.49 3.71
C PRO A 148 -21.87 -13.86 4.85
N SER A 149 -22.93 -13.08 5.05
CA SER A 149 -23.89 -13.37 6.10
C SER A 149 -24.49 -14.76 5.93
N SER A 150 -24.48 -15.58 6.98
CA SER A 150 -25.26 -16.82 7.00
C SER A 150 -26.75 -16.47 6.90
N SER A 151 -27.30 -16.60 5.70
CA SER A 151 -28.73 -16.42 5.44
C SER A 151 -29.51 -17.62 5.98
N GLY A 152 -29.51 -17.79 7.31
CA GLY A 152 -30.54 -18.56 8.00
C GLY A 152 -31.90 -17.90 7.82
N ASN A 153 -32.98 -18.63 8.14
CA ASN A 153 -34.38 -18.16 8.11
C ASN A 153 -34.66 -16.92 8.99
N ASP A 154 -33.64 -16.46 9.72
CA ASP A 154 -33.64 -15.45 10.76
C ASP A 154 -33.27 -14.06 10.22
N GLY A 155 -32.75 -13.97 8.98
CA GLY A 155 -32.59 -12.70 8.26
C GLY A 155 -31.46 -11.78 8.73
N LEU A 156 -30.40 -12.32 9.35
CA LEU A 156 -29.19 -11.56 9.65
C LEU A 156 -28.46 -11.20 8.35
N ARG A 157 -28.16 -9.91 8.17
CA ARG A 157 -27.68 -9.29 6.91
C ARG A 157 -26.22 -8.84 6.97
N TYR A 158 -25.51 -9.36 7.95
CA TYR A 158 -24.14 -9.02 8.29
C TYR A 158 -23.51 -10.24 8.96
N ASP A 159 -22.23 -10.46 8.70
CA ASP A 159 -21.44 -11.39 9.49
C ASP A 159 -20.65 -10.60 10.53
N PHE A 160 -20.51 -11.18 11.72
CA PHE A 160 -19.62 -10.64 12.74
C PHE A 160 -18.23 -11.24 12.61
N HIS A 161 -18.10 -12.44 12.02
CA HIS A 161 -16.85 -13.16 11.85
C HIS A 161 -16.15 -12.72 10.57
N GLN A 162 -14.96 -12.15 10.73
CA GLN A 162 -14.09 -11.71 9.65
C GLN A 162 -12.74 -12.36 9.85
N GLU A 163 -12.07 -12.75 8.78
CA GLU A 163 -10.77 -13.41 8.88
C GLU A 163 -9.66 -12.55 8.32
N ILE A 164 -8.48 -12.68 8.91
CA ILE A 164 -7.25 -12.15 8.33
C ILE A 164 -6.42 -13.35 7.92
N ILE A 165 -6.16 -13.44 6.63
CA ILE A 165 -5.41 -14.53 6.02
C ILE A 165 -4.23 -13.93 5.27
N THR A 166 -3.04 -14.44 5.52
CA THR A 166 -1.89 -14.14 4.66
C THR A 166 -1.94 -15.06 3.44
N VAL A 167 -1.82 -14.52 2.23
CA VAL A 167 -1.76 -15.30 0.99
C VAL A 167 -0.52 -14.97 0.17
N GLY A 168 0.05 -15.99 -0.45
CA GLY A 168 1.07 -15.91 -1.47
C GLY A 168 0.45 -15.58 -2.81
N THR A 169 1.07 -14.69 -3.57
CA THR A 169 0.47 -14.16 -4.81
C THR A 169 0.72 -15.00 -6.05
N SER A 170 1.69 -15.91 -6.02
CA SER A 170 1.93 -16.83 -7.14
C SER A 170 1.11 -18.13 -7.01
N ASP A 171 0.82 -18.56 -5.78
CA ASP A 171 0.05 -19.77 -5.48
C ASP A 171 -0.77 -19.57 -4.19
N PRO A 172 -1.89 -18.83 -4.27
CA PRO A 172 -2.71 -18.51 -3.10
C PRO A 172 -3.34 -19.74 -2.43
N GLU A 173 -3.55 -20.84 -3.17
CA GLU A 173 -4.19 -22.07 -2.68
C GLU A 173 -3.25 -22.87 -1.77
N SER A 174 -1.98 -22.99 -2.15
CA SER A 174 -1.00 -23.77 -1.39
C SER A 174 -0.19 -22.93 -0.40
N ASP A 175 -0.11 -21.62 -0.61
CA ASP A 175 0.69 -20.71 0.22
C ASP A 175 -0.22 -19.68 0.90
N ASN A 176 -0.96 -20.14 1.90
CA ASN A 176 -1.76 -19.27 2.74
C ASN A 176 -1.65 -19.64 4.21
N LYS A 177 -2.06 -18.71 5.07
CA LYS A 177 -2.01 -18.86 6.51
C LYS A 177 -3.08 -18.02 7.19
N PHE A 178 -3.94 -18.68 7.96
CA PHE A 178 -4.82 -18.00 8.92
C PHE A 178 -3.99 -17.24 9.98
N ILE A 179 -4.30 -15.96 10.16
CA ILE A 179 -3.68 -15.12 11.19
C ILE A 179 -4.58 -14.98 12.40
N THR A 180 -5.82 -14.51 12.20
CA THR A 180 -6.78 -14.28 13.28
C THR A 180 -8.19 -14.09 12.74
N SER A 181 -9.17 -14.20 13.62
CA SER A 181 -10.54 -13.84 13.36
C SER A 181 -10.94 -12.63 14.20
N CYS A 182 -11.75 -11.75 13.60
CA CYS A 182 -12.33 -10.57 14.22
C CYS A 182 -13.82 -10.82 14.35
N THR A 183 -14.37 -10.65 15.57
CA THR A 183 -15.80 -10.82 15.84
C THR A 183 -16.52 -9.55 16.30
N ASP A 184 -15.75 -8.46 16.50
CA ASP A 184 -16.25 -7.21 17.06
C ASP A 184 -16.80 -6.25 15.98
N TRP A 185 -16.69 -6.60 14.70
CA TRP A 185 -17.01 -5.72 13.58
C TRP A 185 -18.20 -6.24 12.78
N TYR A 186 -19.21 -5.38 12.62
CA TYR A 186 -20.39 -5.65 11.80
C TYR A 186 -20.13 -5.15 10.39
N ILE A 187 -19.77 -6.06 9.49
CA ILE A 187 -19.53 -5.72 8.09
C ILE A 187 -20.67 -6.33 7.27
N PRO A 188 -21.46 -5.50 6.55
CA PRO A 188 -22.48 -6.01 5.66
C PRO A 188 -21.83 -6.79 4.52
N ASP A 189 -22.53 -7.83 4.09
CA ASP A 189 -22.22 -8.52 2.84
C ASP A 189 -22.20 -7.52 1.67
N PHE A 190 -21.20 -7.58 0.79
CA PHE A 190 -21.08 -6.61 -0.29
C PHE A 190 -22.22 -6.73 -1.30
N GLU A 191 -22.70 -7.94 -1.62
CA GLU A 191 -23.83 -8.12 -2.53
C GLU A 191 -25.12 -7.54 -1.93
N TYR A 192 -25.33 -7.79 -0.63
CA TYR A 192 -26.45 -7.20 0.09
C TYR A 192 -26.36 -5.66 0.13
N MET A 193 -25.18 -5.12 0.45
CA MET A 193 -24.95 -3.67 0.47
C MET A 193 -25.30 -3.04 -0.89
N VAL A 194 -24.89 -3.66 -2.00
CA VAL A 194 -25.20 -3.20 -3.35
C VAL A 194 -26.70 -3.20 -3.62
N SER A 195 -27.43 -4.22 -3.14
CA SER A 195 -28.88 -4.33 -3.35
C SER A 195 -29.70 -3.23 -2.66
N GLU A 196 -29.14 -2.59 -1.63
CA GLU A 196 -29.79 -1.52 -0.86
C GLU A 196 -29.40 -0.12 -1.34
N LEU A 197 -28.49 0.00 -2.31
CA LEU A 197 -28.08 1.31 -2.82
C LEU A 197 -29.22 1.96 -3.65
N PRO A 198 -29.44 3.28 -3.48
CA PRO A 198 -30.38 4.02 -4.34
C PRO A 198 -30.01 3.95 -5.82
N GLU A 199 -31.02 4.03 -6.69
CA GLU A 199 -30.80 4.16 -8.13
C GLU A 199 -29.95 5.40 -8.47
N GLY A 200 -29.05 5.26 -9.45
CA GLY A 200 -28.19 6.36 -9.92
C GLY A 200 -26.91 6.58 -9.12
N ILE A 201 -26.65 5.77 -8.08
CA ILE A 201 -25.38 5.76 -7.36
C ILE A 201 -24.32 4.94 -8.14
N ASN A 202 -23.07 5.39 -8.09
CA ASN A 202 -21.95 4.60 -8.60
C ASN A 202 -21.63 3.45 -7.62
N ILE A 203 -22.08 2.26 -7.97
CA ILE A 203 -21.92 1.04 -7.17
C ILE A 203 -20.45 0.74 -6.87
N GLU A 204 -19.57 0.89 -7.87
CA GLU A 204 -18.14 0.59 -7.72
C GLU A 204 -17.47 1.52 -6.70
N ASP A 205 -17.84 2.81 -6.71
CA ASP A 205 -17.31 3.79 -5.76
C ASP A 205 -17.78 3.50 -4.32
N GLU A 206 -19.04 3.09 -4.13
CA GLU A 206 -19.55 2.76 -2.80
C GLU A 206 -18.95 1.47 -2.24
N ILE A 207 -18.81 0.43 -3.07
CA ILE A 207 -18.06 -0.79 -2.73
C ILE A 207 -16.64 -0.45 -2.30
N LEU A 208 -15.93 0.35 -3.11
CA LEU A 208 -14.55 0.72 -2.83
C LEU A 208 -14.42 1.49 -1.51
N LYS A 209 -15.30 2.47 -1.26
CA LYS A 209 -15.34 3.22 0.00
C LYS A 209 -15.56 2.29 1.18
N HIS A 210 -16.51 1.37 1.06
CA HIS A 210 -16.84 0.43 2.12
C HIS A 210 -15.67 -0.52 2.39
N ALA A 211 -15.09 -1.12 1.35
CA ALA A 211 -13.95 -2.01 1.45
C ALA A 211 -12.73 -1.33 2.11
N VAL A 212 -12.38 -0.11 1.69
CA VAL A 212 -11.30 0.67 2.29
C VAL A 212 -11.58 0.97 3.76
N PHE A 213 -12.79 1.43 4.08
CA PHE A 213 -13.17 1.81 5.45
C PHE A 213 -13.12 0.59 6.39
N SER A 214 -13.72 -0.52 5.97
CA SER A 214 -13.78 -1.76 6.75
C SER A 214 -12.40 -2.37 6.95
N SER A 215 -11.57 -2.47 5.90
CA SER A 215 -10.19 -2.95 6.03
C SER A 215 -9.34 -2.07 6.94
N THR A 216 -9.44 -0.73 6.81
CA THR A 216 -8.68 0.19 7.67
C THR A 216 -9.11 0.07 9.14
N SER A 217 -10.39 -0.20 9.39
CA SER A 217 -10.92 -0.38 10.75
C SER A 217 -10.40 -1.66 11.39
N ILE A 218 -10.39 -2.77 10.64
CA ILE A 218 -9.83 -4.04 11.09
C ILE A 218 -8.33 -3.92 11.32
N GLU A 219 -7.57 -3.36 10.38
CA GLU A 219 -6.11 -3.16 10.49
C GLU A 219 -5.73 -2.45 11.79
N LYS A 220 -6.46 -1.39 12.16
CA LYS A 220 -6.25 -0.68 13.44
C LYS A 220 -6.53 -1.54 14.66
N SER A 221 -7.53 -2.44 14.59
CA SER A 221 -7.93 -3.28 15.71
C SER A 221 -7.01 -4.48 15.93
N THR A 222 -6.45 -5.04 14.86
CA THR A 222 -5.61 -6.24 14.92
C THR A 222 -4.12 -5.96 14.85
N SER A 223 -3.72 -4.73 14.54
CA SER A 223 -2.34 -4.38 14.17
C SER A 223 -1.79 -5.24 13.01
N SER A 224 -2.70 -5.82 12.20
CA SER A 224 -2.35 -6.54 10.97
C SER A 224 -2.18 -5.56 9.83
N ARG A 225 -1.46 -5.97 8.78
CA ARG A 225 -1.10 -5.05 7.71
C ARG A 225 -1.87 -5.35 6.43
N ILE A 226 -3.14 -4.98 6.46
CA ILE A 226 -4.13 -5.41 5.47
C ILE A 226 -3.85 -4.74 4.12
N MET A 227 -3.61 -5.56 3.11
CA MET A 227 -3.27 -5.14 1.76
C MET A 227 -4.43 -5.31 0.77
N ALA A 228 -5.45 -6.07 1.14
CA ALA A 228 -6.64 -6.24 0.34
C ALA A 228 -7.87 -6.55 1.20
N CYS A 229 -9.04 -6.28 0.63
CA CYS A 229 -10.35 -6.65 1.13
C CYS A 229 -10.96 -7.65 0.15
N ALA A 230 -11.43 -8.78 0.66
CA ALA A 230 -12.03 -9.82 -0.16
C ALA A 230 -13.26 -10.43 0.53
N GLN A 231 -14.08 -11.15 -0.22
CA GLN A 231 -15.20 -11.94 0.32
C GLN A 231 -15.44 -13.17 -0.59
N PRO A 232 -15.83 -14.33 -0.02
CA PRO A 232 -16.33 -15.47 -0.78
C PRO A 232 -17.46 -15.09 -1.73
N TYR A 233 -17.39 -15.56 -2.98
CA TYR A 233 -18.30 -15.21 -4.05
C TYR A 233 -18.59 -16.44 -4.90
N PHE A 234 -19.87 -16.72 -5.16
CA PHE A 234 -20.25 -17.83 -6.02
C PHE A 234 -20.24 -17.40 -7.48
N ASN A 235 -19.21 -17.84 -8.22
CA ASN A 235 -19.04 -17.52 -9.62
C ASN A 235 -19.81 -18.49 -10.52
N ILE A 236 -20.89 -18.02 -11.14
CA ILE A 236 -21.71 -18.83 -12.05
C ILE A 236 -21.13 -18.78 -13.47
N PHE A 237 -20.61 -19.90 -13.97
CA PHE A 237 -20.13 -20.01 -15.36
C PHE A 237 -21.23 -20.45 -16.34
N ASN A 238 -22.29 -21.08 -15.85
CA ASN A 238 -23.46 -21.45 -16.66
C ASN A 238 -24.76 -20.93 -16.04
N PRO A 239 -25.26 -19.76 -16.48
CA PRO A 239 -26.48 -19.16 -15.94
C PRO A 239 -27.74 -20.00 -16.12
N HIS A 240 -27.76 -20.94 -17.07
CA HIS A 240 -28.93 -21.78 -17.33
C HIS A 240 -29.07 -22.96 -16.38
N THR A 241 -27.93 -23.50 -15.90
CA THR A 241 -27.90 -24.62 -14.96
C THR A 241 -27.66 -24.16 -13.52
N GLY A 242 -27.16 -22.94 -13.33
CA GLY A 242 -26.69 -22.44 -12.03
C GLY A 242 -25.36 -23.08 -11.62
N GLU A 243 -24.66 -23.77 -12.54
CA GLU A 243 -23.34 -24.32 -12.26
C GLU A 243 -22.33 -23.18 -12.07
N GLY A 244 -21.60 -23.29 -10.98
CA GLY A 244 -20.62 -22.33 -10.51
C GLY A 244 -19.72 -22.94 -9.47
N GLU A 245 -18.75 -22.16 -9.01
CA GLU A 245 -17.90 -22.52 -7.87
C GLU A 245 -17.74 -21.32 -6.94
N TRP A 246 -17.42 -21.62 -5.68
CA TRP A 246 -17.02 -20.59 -4.74
C TRP A 246 -15.58 -20.18 -5.02
N ILE A 247 -15.38 -18.89 -5.20
CA ILE A 247 -14.08 -18.24 -5.36
C ILE A 247 -13.98 -17.08 -4.37
N THR A 248 -12.79 -16.52 -4.19
CA THR A 248 -12.64 -15.31 -3.39
C THR A 248 -12.54 -14.09 -4.30
N LYS A 249 -13.48 -13.15 -4.16
CA LYS A 249 -13.48 -11.89 -4.92
C LYS A 249 -12.81 -10.78 -4.11
N ILE A 250 -11.89 -10.05 -4.75
CA ILE A 250 -11.17 -8.93 -4.14
C ILE A 250 -11.87 -7.61 -4.50
N TYR A 251 -12.37 -6.93 -3.48
CA TYR A 251 -13.12 -5.67 -3.60
C TYR A 251 -12.24 -4.42 -3.45
N TRP A 252 -11.09 -4.55 -2.77
CA TRP A 252 -10.10 -3.48 -2.67
C TRP A 252 -8.70 -4.06 -2.59
N LYS A 253 -7.74 -3.35 -3.18
CA LYS A 253 -6.30 -3.63 -3.11
C LYS A 253 -5.56 -2.35 -2.76
N HIS A 254 -4.61 -2.43 -1.84
CA HIS A 254 -3.76 -1.30 -1.53
C HIS A 254 -2.96 -0.90 -2.78
N PRO A 255 -2.96 0.38 -3.20
CA PRO A 255 -2.41 0.81 -4.49
C PRO A 255 -0.95 0.43 -4.75
N VAL A 256 -0.16 0.28 -3.68
CA VAL A 256 1.26 -0.12 -3.75
C VAL A 256 1.44 -1.57 -4.21
N VAL A 257 0.53 -2.47 -3.84
CA VAL A 257 0.64 -3.91 -4.12
C VAL A 257 -0.34 -4.40 -5.18
N ALA A 258 -1.18 -3.50 -5.72
CA ALA A 258 -2.25 -3.83 -6.65
C ALA A 258 -1.82 -4.61 -7.90
N ASP A 259 -0.55 -4.51 -8.31
CA ASP A 259 -0.01 -5.27 -9.45
C ASP A 259 0.24 -6.76 -9.15
N TYR A 260 0.19 -7.19 -7.89
CA TYR A 260 0.44 -8.59 -7.47
C TYR A 260 -0.85 -9.37 -7.21
N LEU A 261 -1.98 -8.68 -7.03
CA LEU A 261 -3.25 -9.31 -6.70
C LEU A 261 -4.23 -9.12 -7.87
N GLY A 262 -4.81 -10.23 -8.33
CA GLY A 262 -5.92 -10.22 -9.28
C GLY A 262 -7.18 -9.61 -8.68
N ASP A 263 -8.28 -9.61 -9.42
CA ASP A 263 -9.61 -9.25 -8.88
C ASP A 263 -10.30 -10.47 -8.24
N TYR A 264 -9.76 -11.66 -8.50
CA TYR A 264 -10.26 -12.94 -8.01
C TYR A 264 -9.09 -13.83 -7.60
N ILE A 265 -9.33 -14.69 -6.62
CA ILE A 265 -8.51 -15.87 -6.30
C ILE A 265 -9.41 -17.08 -6.59
N GLU A 266 -8.94 -18.00 -7.44
CA GLU A 266 -9.69 -19.17 -7.96
C GLU A 266 -9.91 -20.27 -6.89
N THR A 267 -10.07 -19.87 -5.63
CA THR A 267 -10.34 -20.74 -4.48
C THR A 267 -11.15 -19.95 -3.47
N ASP A 268 -12.08 -20.60 -2.79
CA ASP A 268 -12.72 -20.06 -1.60
C ASP A 268 -11.74 -20.13 -0.42
N LEU A 269 -11.20 -18.99 -0.01
CA LEU A 269 -10.27 -18.93 1.11
C LEU A 269 -10.95 -19.25 2.46
N SER A 270 -12.28 -19.16 2.54
CA SER A 270 -13.02 -19.49 3.77
C SER A 270 -13.17 -20.98 4.02
N ASP A 271 -13.01 -21.82 3.00
CA ASP A 271 -13.11 -23.27 3.11
C ASP A 271 -11.77 -23.95 3.44
N ILE A 272 -10.68 -23.17 3.57
CA ILE A 272 -9.31 -23.70 3.78
C ILE A 272 -9.05 -24.03 5.27
N PHE A 273 -9.79 -23.45 6.21
CA PHE A 273 -9.48 -23.50 7.66
C PHE A 273 -10.63 -23.97 8.56
#